data_AF-A0A965V5L6-F1
#
_entry.id   AF-A0A965V5L6-F1
#
_cell.length_a   1.000
_cell.length_b   1.000
_cell.length_c   1.000
_cell.angle_alpha   90.00
_cell.angle_beta   90.00
_cell.angle_gamma   90.00
#
_symmetry.space_group_name_H-M   'P 1'
#
loop_
_entity.id
_entity.type
_entity.pdbx_description
1 polymer ?
#
loop_
_entity_poly.entity_id
_entity_poly.type
_entity_poly.pdbx_seq_one_letter_code
_entity_poly.pdbx_strand_id
1 'polypeptide(L)'
;TGGLATYIVSLIIFIFLLFITQCYELIYVYGGLMTLYLIIWVSFPSFKNFIHRDLNLLITMVVGGLWHGASENFVIWGTMNGIALIVYNYWKKISPYENSTALIVRFWRIFITFQFITFTRIWFRLEDSSAPLAMIDHIWNHLDLKWDIVKLVFQTYSSVFWIITLGYFLHWMPQSWKDKGQDRFTKMNLGLKSIVIVICVFLMYQAISDTFKPFVYFQF
;
A
#
# COMPACT_ATOMS: atom_id res chain seq x y z
N THR A 1 -7.67 -11.99 24.86
CA THR A 1 -8.82 -11.30 25.46
C THR A 1 -9.32 -10.26 24.47
N GLY A 2 -10.38 -10.56 23.72
CA GLY A 2 -10.83 -9.71 22.61
C GLY A 2 -12.27 -10.05 22.19
N GLY A 3 -13.19 -10.08 23.15
CA GLY A 3 -14.59 -10.37 22.87
C GLY A 3 -15.36 -9.10 22.55
N LEU A 4 -15.75 -8.36 23.58
CA LEU A 4 -16.67 -7.22 23.47
C LEU A 4 -16.17 -6.09 22.55
N ALA A 5 -14.91 -5.67 22.71
CA ALA A 5 -14.36 -4.56 21.92
C ALA A 5 -14.36 -4.87 20.41
N THR A 6 -14.02 -6.10 20.02
CA THR A 6 -14.02 -6.55 18.63
C THR A 6 -15.39 -6.41 17.98
N TYR A 7 -16.45 -6.80 18.69
CA TYR A 7 -17.81 -6.68 18.17
C TYR A 7 -18.29 -5.24 18.07
N ILE A 8 -17.99 -4.42 19.08
CA ILE A 8 -18.34 -3.00 19.08
C ILE A 8 -17.67 -2.30 17.90
N VAL A 9 -16.37 -2.50 17.71
CA VAL A 9 -15.63 -1.89 16.62
C VAL A 9 -16.08 -2.42 15.25
N SER A 10 -16.33 -3.74 15.13
CA SER A 10 -16.88 -4.33 13.92
C SER A 10 -18.24 -3.71 13.55
N LEU A 11 -19.12 -3.49 14.54
CA LEU A 11 -20.41 -2.85 14.32
C LEU A 11 -20.26 -1.38 13.91
N ILE A 12 -19.35 -0.64 14.53
CA ILE A 12 -19.05 0.76 14.16
C ILE A 12 -18.55 0.83 12.71
N ILE A 13 -17.59 -0.03 12.34
CA ILE A 13 -17.08 -0.11 10.97
C ILE A 13 -18.22 -0.44 10.02
N PHE A 14 -19.05 -1.43 10.34
CA PHE A 14 -20.18 -1.81 9.51
C PHE A 14 -21.18 -0.67 9.27
N ILE A 15 -21.57 0.06 10.32
CA ILE A 15 -22.44 1.24 10.20
C ILE A 15 -21.80 2.31 9.31
N PHE A 16 -20.50 2.53 9.50
CA PHE A 16 -19.75 3.48 8.68
C PHE A 16 -19.66 3.06 7.21
N LEU A 17 -19.49 1.77 6.93
CA LEU A 17 -19.52 1.23 5.57
C LEU A 17 -20.88 1.39 4.92
N LEU A 18 -21.98 1.14 5.65
CA LEU A 18 -23.32 1.44 5.14
C LEU A 18 -23.48 2.92 4.78
N PHE A 19 -22.93 3.82 5.59
CA PHE A 19 -22.97 5.25 5.34
C PHE A 19 -22.17 5.68 4.11
N ILE A 20 -20.97 5.15 3.89
CA ILE A 20 -20.17 5.51 2.71
C ILE A 20 -20.72 4.87 1.45
N THR A 21 -21.05 3.57 1.51
CA THR A 21 -21.43 2.80 0.31
C THR A 21 -22.87 3.04 -0.12
N GLN A 22 -23.73 3.48 0.81
CA GLN A 22 -25.20 3.55 0.62
C GLN A 22 -25.80 2.22 0.11
N CYS A 23 -25.10 1.11 0.34
CA CYS A 23 -25.43 -0.21 -0.18
C CYS A 23 -26.04 -1.08 0.92
N TYR A 24 -27.37 -1.17 0.94
CA TYR A 24 -28.10 -1.95 1.95
C TYR A 24 -27.86 -3.46 1.83
N GLU A 25 -27.39 -3.96 0.69
CA GLU A 25 -27.00 -5.37 0.52
C GLU A 25 -25.88 -5.77 1.50
N LEU A 26 -25.08 -4.81 1.96
CA LEU A 26 -24.05 -5.04 2.97
C LEU A 26 -24.65 -5.58 4.29
N ILE A 27 -25.92 -5.30 4.59
CA ILE A 27 -26.64 -5.86 5.76
C ILE A 27 -26.74 -7.38 5.65
N TYR A 28 -27.08 -7.91 4.48
CA TYR A 28 -27.18 -9.35 4.27
C TYR A 28 -25.80 -10.01 4.34
N VAL A 29 -24.78 -9.36 3.78
CA VAL A 29 -23.39 -9.85 3.84
C VAL A 29 -22.90 -9.89 5.29
N TYR A 30 -23.06 -8.81 6.05
CA TYR A 30 -22.65 -8.73 7.44
C TYR A 30 -23.42 -9.72 8.32
N GLY A 31 -24.74 -9.82 8.13
CA GLY A 31 -25.59 -10.79 8.81
C GLY A 31 -25.13 -12.23 8.54
N GLY A 32 -24.90 -12.57 7.27
CA GLY A 32 -24.41 -13.89 6.87
C GLY A 32 -23.04 -14.23 7.46
N LEU A 33 -22.09 -13.29 7.45
CA LEU A 33 -20.76 -13.47 8.06
C LEU A 33 -20.85 -13.64 9.58
N MET A 34 -21.74 -12.88 10.24
CA MET A 34 -21.97 -13.02 11.68
C MET A 34 -22.62 -14.35 12.04
N THR A 35 -23.59 -14.84 11.25
CA THR A 35 -24.18 -16.15 11.44
C THR A 35 -23.15 -17.26 11.23
N LEU A 36 -22.33 -17.19 10.18
CA LEU A 36 -21.24 -18.14 9.93
C LEU A 36 -20.24 -18.15 11.10
N TYR A 37 -19.87 -16.97 11.60
CA TYR A 37 -19.03 -16.85 12.79
C TYR A 37 -19.65 -17.54 14.01
N LEU A 38 -20.95 -17.33 14.27
CA LEU A 38 -21.65 -17.98 15.39
C LEU A 38 -21.69 -19.50 15.24
N ILE A 39 -21.89 -20.02 14.02
CA ILE A 39 -21.87 -21.48 13.75
C ILE A 39 -20.48 -22.05 14.05
N ILE A 40 -19.41 -21.41 13.56
CA ILE A 40 -18.03 -21.83 13.82
C ILE A 40 -17.72 -21.75 15.33
N TRP A 41 -18.20 -20.71 16.00
CA TRP A 41 -18.01 -20.51 17.42
C TRP A 41 -18.65 -21.62 18.27
N VAL A 42 -19.90 -22.01 17.96
CA VAL A 42 -20.60 -23.11 18.64
C VAL A 42 -19.95 -24.45 18.33
N SER A 43 -19.52 -24.66 17.09
CA SER A 43 -18.96 -25.94 16.64
C SER A 43 -17.53 -26.17 17.14
N PHE A 44 -16.72 -25.12 17.27
CA PHE A 44 -15.29 -25.22 17.62
C PHE A 44 -14.87 -24.17 18.67
N PRO A 45 -15.16 -24.40 19.96
CA PRO A 45 -14.86 -23.43 21.03
C PRO A 45 -13.37 -23.10 21.17
N SER A 46 -12.48 -24.05 20.85
CA SER A 46 -11.02 -23.89 20.87
C SER A 46 -10.52 -22.92 19.78
N PHE A 47 -11.30 -22.72 18.72
CA PHE A 47 -10.96 -21.84 17.59
C PHE A 47 -11.20 -20.36 17.88
N LYS A 48 -11.94 -20.04 18.95
CA LYS A 48 -12.36 -18.69 19.33
C LYS A 48 -11.20 -17.68 19.41
N ASN A 49 -10.11 -18.06 20.07
CA ASN A 49 -8.97 -17.17 20.28
C ASN A 49 -8.22 -16.85 18.99
N PHE A 50 -8.19 -17.80 18.04
CA PHE A 50 -7.59 -17.60 16.73
C PHE A 50 -8.43 -16.62 15.89
N ILE A 51 -9.75 -16.82 15.86
CA ILE A 51 -10.65 -15.95 15.11
C ILE A 51 -10.62 -14.51 15.64
N HIS A 52 -10.67 -14.30 16.97
CA HIS A 52 -10.60 -12.96 17.52
C HIS A 52 -9.30 -12.24 17.20
N ARG A 53 -8.17 -12.96 17.23
CA ARG A 53 -6.88 -12.38 16.84
C ARG A 53 -6.89 -11.93 15.38
N ASP A 54 -7.39 -12.77 14.49
CA ASP A 54 -7.37 -12.50 13.06
C ASP A 54 -8.39 -11.42 12.67
N LEU A 55 -9.58 -11.41 13.29
CA LEU A 55 -10.56 -10.33 13.16
C LEU A 55 -10.00 -9.01 13.67
N ASN A 56 -9.31 -8.99 14.81
CA ASN A 56 -8.69 -7.77 15.32
C ASN A 56 -7.61 -7.25 14.38
N LEU A 57 -6.82 -8.13 13.77
CA LEU A 57 -5.85 -7.74 12.75
C LEU A 57 -6.55 -7.13 11.54
N LEU A 58 -7.63 -7.75 11.05
CA LEU A 58 -8.41 -7.23 9.92
C LEU A 58 -9.01 -5.86 10.24
N ILE A 59 -9.63 -5.71 11.42
CA ILE A 59 -10.18 -4.45 11.94
C ILE A 59 -9.10 -3.37 11.96
N THR A 60 -7.92 -3.65 12.51
CA THR A 60 -6.82 -2.67 12.55
C THR A 60 -6.42 -2.22 11.15
N MET A 61 -6.35 -3.13 10.18
CA MET A 61 -5.98 -2.78 8.82
C MET A 61 -7.08 -2.00 8.08
N VAL A 62 -8.36 -2.32 8.33
CA VAL A 62 -9.50 -1.56 7.79
C VAL A 62 -9.56 -0.16 8.40
N VAL A 63 -9.41 -0.03 9.71
CA VAL A 63 -9.33 1.28 10.39
C VAL A 63 -8.14 2.08 9.88
N GLY A 64 -6.99 1.44 9.66
CA GLY A 64 -5.83 2.05 9.00
C GLY A 64 -6.17 2.57 7.60
N GLY A 65 -6.88 1.78 6.78
CA GLY A 65 -7.41 2.22 5.50
C GLY A 65 -8.30 3.45 5.61
N LEU A 66 -9.30 3.40 6.50
CA LEU A 66 -10.24 4.51 6.73
C LEU A 66 -9.56 5.78 7.24
N TRP A 67 -8.42 5.68 7.92
CA TRP A 67 -7.61 6.82 8.30
C TRP A 67 -6.99 7.56 7.10
N HIS A 68 -6.76 6.86 5.97
CA HIS A 68 -6.28 7.48 4.74
C HIS A 68 -7.39 8.18 3.94
N GLY A 69 -8.65 7.76 4.08
CA GLY A 69 -9.80 8.42 3.47
C GLY A 69 -11.11 7.65 3.64
N ALA A 70 -12.24 8.39 3.59
CA ALA A 70 -13.59 7.86 3.75
C ALA A 70 -14.19 7.35 2.42
N SER A 71 -13.49 6.42 1.74
CA SER A 71 -13.96 5.79 0.51
C SER A 71 -13.90 4.25 0.57
N GLU A 72 -14.69 3.59 -0.27
CA GLU A 72 -14.73 2.13 -0.38
C GLU A 72 -13.36 1.55 -0.76
N ASN A 73 -12.60 2.26 -1.59
CA ASN A 73 -11.29 1.83 -2.06
C ASN A 73 -10.30 1.66 -0.90
N PHE A 74 -10.32 2.56 0.08
CA PHE A 74 -9.45 2.45 1.25
C PHE A 74 -9.85 1.29 2.18
N VAL A 75 -11.14 0.95 2.26
CA VAL A 75 -11.63 -0.23 2.98
C VAL A 75 -11.18 -1.50 2.30
N ILE A 76 -11.32 -1.58 0.97
CA ILE A 76 -10.87 -2.73 0.17
C ILE A 76 -9.36 -2.89 0.33
N TRP A 77 -8.60 -1.80 0.21
CA TRP A 77 -7.15 -1.79 0.44
C TRP A 77 -6.76 -2.32 1.82
N GLY A 78 -7.40 -1.81 2.89
CA GLY A 78 -7.16 -2.28 4.25
C GLY A 78 -7.50 -3.77 4.42
N THR A 79 -8.63 -4.18 3.87
CA THR A 79 -9.11 -5.57 3.87
C THR A 79 -8.11 -6.51 3.18
N MET A 80 -7.66 -6.17 1.96
CA MET A 80 -6.70 -6.96 1.20
C MET A 80 -5.40 -7.18 1.98
N ASN A 81 -4.84 -6.10 2.56
CA ASN A 81 -3.60 -6.20 3.34
C ASN A 81 -3.80 -6.99 4.64
N GLY A 82 -4.95 -6.84 5.31
CA GLY A 82 -5.31 -7.64 6.49
C GLY A 82 -5.41 -9.13 6.17
N ILE A 83 -6.11 -9.49 5.08
CA ILE A 83 -6.19 -10.89 4.61
C ILE A 83 -4.80 -11.43 4.28
N ALA A 84 -3.97 -10.67 3.56
CA ALA A 84 -2.62 -11.10 3.22
C ALA A 84 -1.75 -11.36 4.46
N LEU A 85 -1.86 -10.52 5.49
CA LEU A 85 -1.18 -10.74 6.77
C LEU A 85 -1.70 -11.98 7.51
N ILE A 86 -3.01 -12.22 7.50
CA ILE A 86 -3.60 -13.44 8.08
C ILE A 86 -3.04 -14.67 7.35
N VAL A 87 -3.11 -14.68 6.02
CA VAL A 87 -2.58 -15.76 5.17
C VAL A 87 -1.09 -15.97 5.46
N TYR A 88 -0.29 -14.92 5.50
CA TYR A 88 1.14 -14.99 5.83
C TYR A 88 1.39 -15.57 7.22
N ASN A 89 0.61 -15.16 8.23
CA ASN A 89 0.74 -15.64 9.60
C ASN A 89 0.46 -17.13 9.77
N TYR A 90 -0.39 -17.71 8.91
CA TYR A 90 -0.62 -19.15 8.85
C TYR A 90 0.44 -19.85 7.98
N TRP A 91 0.73 -19.29 6.80
CA TRP A 91 1.71 -19.81 5.87
C TRP A 91 3.08 -19.99 6.51
N LYS A 92 3.58 -18.99 7.25
CA LYS A 92 4.90 -19.06 7.91
C LYS A 92 5.05 -20.21 8.90
N LYS A 93 3.94 -20.74 9.44
CA LYS A 93 3.95 -21.87 10.38
C LYS A 93 4.13 -23.23 9.69
N ILE A 94 3.69 -23.33 8.44
CA ILE A 94 3.70 -24.58 7.66
C ILE A 94 4.73 -24.54 6.53
N SER A 95 5.25 -23.35 6.20
CA SER A 95 6.16 -23.13 5.09
C SER A 95 7.48 -23.86 5.33
N PRO A 96 7.85 -24.84 4.48
CA PRO A 96 9.14 -25.52 4.59
C PRO A 96 10.30 -24.58 4.24
N TYR A 97 9.99 -23.45 3.59
CA TYR A 97 10.98 -22.50 3.13
C TYR A 97 11.23 -21.38 4.12
N GLU A 98 10.48 -21.22 5.23
CA GLU A 98 10.53 -20.04 6.11
C GLU A 98 11.94 -19.71 6.64
N ASN A 99 12.72 -20.73 6.97
CA ASN A 99 14.09 -20.58 7.47
C ASN A 99 15.17 -20.71 6.38
N SER A 100 14.77 -20.85 5.11
CA SER A 100 15.71 -20.99 4.00
C SER A 100 16.46 -19.68 3.73
N THR A 101 17.77 -19.78 3.59
CA THR A 101 18.68 -18.68 3.20
C THR A 101 18.97 -18.65 1.70
N ALA A 102 18.40 -19.59 0.93
CA ALA A 102 18.64 -19.69 -0.50
C ALA A 102 18.22 -18.41 -1.24
N LEU A 103 19.09 -17.91 -2.11
CA LEU A 103 18.84 -16.67 -2.86
C LEU A 103 17.55 -16.72 -3.68
N ILE A 104 17.23 -17.88 -4.27
CA ILE A 104 16.00 -18.08 -5.05
C ILE A 104 14.75 -17.94 -4.17
N VAL A 105 14.79 -18.45 -2.92
CA VAL A 105 13.68 -18.32 -1.97
C VAL A 105 13.54 -16.84 -1.57
N ARG A 106 14.66 -16.16 -1.28
CA ARG A 106 14.65 -14.73 -0.97
C ARG A 106 14.09 -13.91 -2.12
N PHE A 107 14.48 -14.21 -3.37
CA PHE A 107 13.97 -13.56 -4.56
C PHE A 107 12.45 -13.70 -4.66
N TRP A 108 11.91 -14.92 -4.56
CA TRP A 108 10.47 -15.15 -4.65
C TRP A 108 9.67 -14.50 -3.52
N ARG A 109 10.20 -14.48 -2.29
CA ARG A 109 9.56 -13.76 -1.17
C ARG A 109 9.45 -12.28 -1.45
N ILE A 110 10.53 -11.65 -1.91
CA ILE A 110 10.54 -10.24 -2.27
C ILE A 110 9.60 -10.00 -3.44
N PHE A 111 9.69 -10.81 -4.50
CA PHE A 111 8.88 -10.68 -5.70
C PHE A 111 7.39 -10.77 -5.40
N ILE A 112 6.92 -11.81 -4.69
CA ILE A 112 5.50 -11.99 -4.36
C ILE A 112 4.99 -10.83 -3.50
N THR A 113 5.75 -10.43 -2.47
CA THR A 113 5.37 -9.31 -1.60
C THR A 113 5.30 -8.01 -2.40
N PHE A 114 6.29 -7.77 -3.25
CA PHE A 114 6.37 -6.57 -4.09
C PHE A 114 5.19 -6.50 -5.06
N GLN A 115 4.86 -7.59 -5.75
CA GLN A 115 3.71 -7.64 -6.67
C GLN A 115 2.40 -7.41 -5.91
N PHE A 116 2.21 -8.06 -4.76
CA PHE A 116 1.01 -7.89 -3.95
C PHE A 116 0.84 -6.44 -3.47
N ILE A 117 1.88 -5.84 -2.90
CA ILE A 117 1.82 -4.45 -2.41
C ILE A 117 1.67 -3.47 -3.58
N THR A 118 2.28 -3.73 -4.73
CA THR A 118 2.11 -2.89 -5.93
C THR A 118 0.69 -2.99 -6.47
N PHE A 119 0.10 -4.19 -6.48
CA PHE A 119 -1.27 -4.42 -6.91
C PHE A 119 -2.29 -3.75 -5.97
N THR A 120 -2.14 -3.90 -4.65
CA THR A 120 -3.06 -3.24 -3.69
C THR A 120 -3.02 -1.73 -3.80
N ARG A 121 -1.89 -1.13 -4.20
CA ARG A 121 -1.78 0.32 -4.41
C ARG A 121 -2.71 0.88 -5.48
N ILE A 122 -3.28 0.05 -6.37
CA ILE A 122 -4.31 0.49 -7.32
C ILE A 122 -5.51 1.08 -6.56
N TRP A 123 -6.04 0.35 -5.58
CA TRP A 123 -7.12 0.84 -4.71
C TRP A 123 -6.67 1.99 -3.81
N PHE A 124 -5.42 2.00 -3.36
CA PHE A 124 -4.92 3.10 -2.53
C PHE A 124 -4.83 4.44 -3.28
N ARG A 125 -4.56 4.39 -4.60
CA ARG A 125 -4.25 5.59 -5.39
C ARG A 125 -5.46 6.16 -6.12
N LEU A 126 -6.42 5.33 -6.50
CA LEU A 126 -7.56 5.75 -7.30
C LEU A 126 -8.70 6.21 -6.37
N GLU A 127 -9.22 7.40 -6.63
CA GLU A 127 -10.24 8.04 -5.78
C GLU A 127 -11.63 7.44 -6.04
N ASP A 128 -12.00 7.22 -7.31
CA ASP A 128 -13.29 6.67 -7.71
C ASP A 128 -13.42 5.16 -7.44
N SER A 129 -14.57 4.72 -6.95
CA SER A 129 -14.83 3.31 -6.60
C SER A 129 -14.78 2.35 -7.79
N SER A 130 -15.13 2.82 -9.00
CA SER A 130 -15.09 2.02 -10.23
C SER A 130 -13.73 2.01 -10.93
N ALA A 131 -12.86 2.97 -10.62
CA ALA A 131 -11.58 3.14 -11.31
C ALA A 131 -10.60 1.97 -11.12
N PRO A 132 -10.47 1.31 -9.95
CA PRO A 132 -9.61 0.15 -9.79
C PRO A 132 -9.96 -1.01 -10.73
N LEU A 133 -11.25 -1.30 -10.89
CA LEU A 133 -11.71 -2.38 -11.77
C LEU A 133 -11.51 -2.01 -13.24
N ALA A 134 -11.78 -0.75 -13.62
CA ALA A 134 -11.48 -0.26 -14.95
C ALA A 134 -9.96 -0.33 -15.26
N MET A 135 -9.10 -0.01 -14.30
CA MET A 135 -7.64 -0.11 -14.46
C MET A 135 -7.22 -1.57 -14.69
N ILE A 136 -7.80 -2.52 -13.95
CA ILE A 136 -7.52 -3.94 -14.13
C ILE A 136 -7.99 -4.42 -15.50
N ASP A 137 -9.17 -4.01 -15.93
CA ASP A 137 -9.69 -4.29 -17.27
C ASP A 137 -8.77 -3.76 -18.36
N HIS A 138 -8.29 -2.53 -18.22
CA HIS A 138 -7.30 -1.95 -19.13
C HIS A 138 -5.99 -2.75 -19.18
N ILE A 139 -5.47 -3.18 -18.02
CA ILE A 139 -4.23 -3.98 -17.95
C ILE A 139 -4.43 -5.34 -18.62
N TRP A 140 -5.60 -5.96 -18.49
CA TRP A 140 -5.83 -7.32 -18.96
C TRP A 140 -6.30 -7.40 -20.42
N ASN A 141 -7.24 -6.53 -20.82
CA ASN A 141 -7.92 -6.60 -22.10
C ASN A 141 -7.42 -5.58 -23.13
N HIS A 142 -6.79 -4.49 -22.69
CA HIS A 142 -6.45 -3.35 -23.54
C HIS A 142 -4.95 -3.02 -23.57
N LEU A 143 -4.10 -3.87 -22.99
CA LEU A 143 -2.66 -3.69 -23.00
C LEU A 143 -2.06 -4.04 -24.37
N ASP A 144 -1.78 -3.00 -25.18
CA ASP A 144 -1.07 -3.16 -26.45
C ASP A 144 0.45 -3.04 -26.24
N LEU A 145 1.15 -4.18 -26.30
CA LEU A 145 2.60 -4.26 -26.16
C LEU A 145 3.36 -4.25 -27.50
N LYS A 146 2.74 -3.75 -28.58
CA LYS A 146 3.46 -3.52 -29.84
C LYS A 146 4.66 -2.62 -29.63
N TRP A 147 5.76 -2.95 -30.30
CA TRP A 147 7.03 -2.21 -30.20
C TRP A 147 6.90 -0.72 -30.51
N ASP A 148 5.99 -0.34 -31.42
CA ASP A 148 5.77 1.06 -31.79
C ASP A 148 5.12 1.86 -30.65
N ILE A 149 4.16 1.27 -29.93
CA ILE A 149 3.53 1.88 -28.75
C ILE A 149 4.55 2.00 -27.62
N VAL A 150 5.35 0.96 -27.37
CA VAL A 150 6.40 0.99 -26.36
C VAL A 150 7.40 2.11 -26.64
N LYS A 151 7.87 2.24 -27.88
CA LYS A 151 8.76 3.34 -28.29
C LYS A 151 8.11 4.71 -28.09
N LEU A 152 6.84 4.85 -28.48
CA LEU A 152 6.08 6.08 -28.29
C LEU A 152 6.03 6.47 -26.81
N VAL A 153 5.70 5.53 -25.91
CA VAL A 153 5.67 5.77 -24.45
C VAL A 153 7.03 6.24 -23.94
N PHE A 154 8.13 5.58 -24.32
CA PHE A 154 9.47 6.00 -23.90
C PHE A 154 9.86 7.38 -24.42
N GLN A 155 9.44 7.73 -25.64
CA GLN A 155 9.71 9.05 -26.22
C GLN A 155 8.87 10.14 -25.54
N THR A 156 7.56 9.92 -25.40
CA THR A 156 6.62 10.86 -24.81
C THR A 156 6.90 11.13 -23.33
N TYR A 157 7.24 10.09 -22.56
CA TYR A 157 7.46 10.19 -21.11
C TYR A 157 8.93 10.09 -20.71
N SER A 158 9.86 10.39 -21.63
CA SER A 158 11.31 10.28 -21.41
C SER A 158 11.79 11.00 -20.14
N SER A 159 11.29 12.20 -19.87
CA SER A 159 11.59 12.97 -18.66
C SER A 159 11.22 12.22 -17.38
N VAL A 160 10.06 11.56 -17.35
CA VAL A 160 9.60 10.76 -16.21
C VAL A 160 10.53 9.58 -15.97
N PHE A 161 10.93 8.88 -17.03
CA PHE A 161 11.88 7.76 -16.92
C PHE A 161 13.25 8.20 -16.39
N TRP A 162 13.75 9.36 -16.81
CA TRP A 162 14.99 9.92 -16.28
C TRP A 162 14.90 10.25 -14.80
N ILE A 163 13.80 10.89 -14.37
CA ILE A 163 13.56 11.21 -12.95
C ILE A 163 13.47 9.92 -12.11
N ILE A 164 12.75 8.90 -12.59
CA ILE A 164 12.63 7.61 -11.91
C ILE A 164 14.01 6.94 -11.79
N THR A 165 14.77 6.94 -12.88
CA THR A 165 16.12 6.34 -12.93
C THR A 165 17.07 7.04 -11.96
N LEU A 166 17.06 8.38 -11.94
CA LEU A 166 17.82 9.17 -10.99
C LEU A 166 17.40 8.88 -9.55
N GLY A 167 16.09 8.80 -9.29
CA GLY A 167 15.54 8.45 -7.98
C GLY A 167 16.01 7.08 -7.48
N TYR A 168 15.94 6.05 -8.32
CA TYR A 168 16.45 4.72 -7.98
C TYR A 168 17.96 4.71 -7.76
N PHE A 169 18.71 5.41 -8.60
CA PHE A 169 20.16 5.54 -8.44
C PHE A 169 20.52 6.20 -7.09
N LEU A 170 19.86 7.31 -6.73
CA LEU A 170 20.08 7.98 -5.45
C LEU A 170 19.64 7.13 -4.26
N HIS A 171 18.55 6.37 -4.40
CA HIS A 171 18.06 5.48 -3.36
C HIS A 171 19.04 4.33 -3.09
N TRP A 172 19.55 3.69 -4.15
CA TRP A 172 20.52 2.59 -4.08
C TRP A 172 21.97 3.04 -3.92
N MET A 173 22.24 4.34 -3.92
CA MET A 173 23.57 4.87 -3.67
C MET A 173 24.07 4.40 -2.29
N PRO A 174 25.28 3.80 -2.19
CA PRO A 174 25.83 3.29 -0.94
C PRO A 174 25.87 4.36 0.15
N GLN A 175 25.58 3.96 1.40
CA GLN A 175 25.59 4.88 2.53
C GLN A 175 26.93 5.60 2.69
N SER A 176 28.04 4.90 2.45
CA SER A 176 29.39 5.48 2.51
C SER A 176 29.61 6.65 1.54
N TRP A 177 28.89 6.72 0.42
CA TRP A 177 28.97 7.84 -0.51
C TRP A 177 28.19 9.04 0.01
N LYS A 178 27.03 8.79 0.63
CA LYS A 178 26.22 9.81 1.30
C LYS A 178 27.02 10.44 2.44
N ASP A 179 27.64 9.61 3.27
CA ASP A 179 28.44 10.05 4.43
C ASP A 179 29.65 10.89 3.98
N LYS A 180 30.39 10.43 2.96
CA LYS A 180 31.51 11.21 2.37
C LYS A 180 31.04 12.55 1.80
N GLY A 181 29.87 12.58 1.17
CA GLY A 181 29.27 13.82 0.65
C GLY A 181 28.96 14.81 1.78
N GLN A 182 28.34 14.33 2.85
CA GLN A 182 28.05 15.12 4.06
C GLN A 182 29.34 15.63 4.71
N ASP A 183 30.35 14.78 4.89
CA ASP A 183 31.65 15.15 5.46
C ASP A 183 32.37 16.20 4.62
N ARG A 184 32.26 16.10 3.29
CA ARG A 184 32.85 17.08 2.39
C ARG A 184 32.15 18.42 2.52
N PHE A 185 30.82 18.42 2.57
CA PHE A 185 30.02 19.63 2.76
C PHE A 185 30.28 20.30 4.11
N THR A 186 30.37 19.53 5.21
CA THR A 186 30.64 20.08 6.55
C THR A 186 32.04 20.67 6.68
N LYS A 187 33.02 20.15 5.95
CA LYS A 187 34.40 20.69 5.91
C LYS A 187 34.58 21.90 4.99
N MET A 188 33.59 22.25 4.17
CA MET A 188 33.66 23.46 3.32
C MET A 188 33.70 24.74 4.18
N ASN A 189 34.38 25.76 3.66
CA ASN A 189 34.31 27.09 4.25
C ASN A 189 32.88 27.66 4.15
N LEU A 190 32.57 28.68 4.96
CA LEU A 190 31.21 29.21 5.07
C LEU A 190 30.69 29.77 3.73
N GLY A 191 31.55 30.43 2.95
CA GLY A 191 31.17 31.00 1.66
C GLY A 191 30.73 29.93 0.64
N LEU A 192 31.50 28.85 0.50
CA LEU A 192 31.14 27.74 -0.39
C LEU A 192 29.88 27.02 0.08
N LYS A 193 29.71 26.82 1.39
CA LYS A 193 28.47 26.24 1.94
C LYS A 193 27.25 27.07 1.55
N SER A 194 27.33 28.39 1.70
CA SER A 194 26.24 29.30 1.34
C SER A 194 25.92 29.23 -0.16
N ILE A 195 26.94 29.19 -1.02
CA ILE A 195 26.74 29.04 -2.48
C ILE A 195 26.02 27.72 -2.80
N VAL A 196 26.48 26.61 -2.21
CA VAL A 196 25.86 25.30 -2.42
C VAL A 196 24.40 25.30 -1.95
N ILE A 197 24.10 25.89 -0.78
CA ILE A 197 22.73 26.00 -0.26
C ILE A 197 21.86 26.83 -1.21
N VAL A 198 22.34 27.99 -1.68
CA VAL A 198 21.60 28.85 -2.61
C VAL A 198 21.28 28.10 -3.91
N ILE A 199 22.26 27.38 -4.47
CA ILE A 199 22.05 26.56 -5.67
C ILE A 199 21.01 25.47 -5.40
N CYS A 200 21.10 24.76 -4.27
CA CYS A 200 20.13 23.73 -3.90
C CYS A 200 18.71 24.29 -3.76
N VAL A 201 18.55 25.43 -3.07
CA VAL A 201 17.25 26.10 -2.91
C VAL A 201 16.70 26.55 -4.26
N PHE A 202 17.55 27.12 -5.12
CA PHE A 202 17.15 27.52 -6.47
C PHE A 202 16.67 26.32 -7.30
N LEU A 203 17.41 25.20 -7.28
CA LEU A 203 17.00 23.98 -7.98
C LEU A 203 15.71 23.39 -7.41
N MET A 204 15.55 23.41 -6.09
CA MET A 204 14.30 22.99 -5.44
C MET A 204 13.13 23.87 -5.87
N TYR A 205 13.32 25.19 -5.95
CA TYR A 205 12.31 26.12 -6.41
C TYR A 205 11.91 25.85 -7.87
N GLN A 206 12.88 25.63 -8.76
CA GLN A 206 12.62 25.26 -10.15
C GLN A 206 11.94 23.90 -10.30
N ALA A 207 12.10 23.01 -9.32
CA ALA A 207 11.46 21.69 -9.29
C ALA A 207 10.03 21.72 -8.72
N ILE A 208 9.62 22.79 -8.04
CA ILE A 208 8.24 22.98 -7.61
C ILE A 208 7.41 23.35 -8.84
N SER A 209 6.49 22.47 -9.24
CA SER A 209 5.49 22.80 -10.28
C SER A 209 4.35 23.64 -9.69
N ASP A 210 3.75 24.52 -10.49
CA ASP A 210 2.72 25.51 -10.12
C ASP A 210 1.49 24.96 -9.37
N THR A 211 1.22 23.66 -9.43
CA THR A 211 0.18 23.03 -8.61
C THR A 211 0.82 22.22 -7.50
N PHE A 212 0.77 22.73 -6.27
CA PHE A 212 0.98 21.91 -5.07
C PHE A 212 -0.04 20.78 -5.12
N LYS A 213 0.38 19.57 -5.50
CA LYS A 213 -0.48 18.40 -5.37
C LYS A 213 -0.55 18.09 -3.88
N PRO A 214 -1.73 18.21 -3.24
CA PRO A 214 -1.85 17.91 -1.83
C PRO A 214 -1.33 16.49 -1.59
N PHE A 215 -0.72 16.27 -0.42
CA PHE A 215 -0.44 14.91 0.02
C PHE A 215 -1.75 14.11 -0.05
N VAL A 216 -1.69 12.80 -0.33
CA VAL A 216 -2.90 11.95 -0.54
C VAL A 216 -3.96 12.15 0.56
N TYR A 217 -3.56 12.47 1.78
CA TYR A 217 -4.40 12.83 2.93
C TYR A 217 -5.10 14.19 2.88
N PHE A 218 -5.05 14.92 1.77
CA PHE A 218 -5.66 16.23 1.62
C PHE A 218 -6.35 16.37 0.26
N GLN A 219 -6.59 15.25 -0.43
CA GLN A 219 -7.25 15.18 -1.74
C GLN A 219 -8.75 14.83 -1.64
N PHE A 220 -9.42 15.13 -0.51
CA PHE A 220 -10.86 14.91 -0.32
C PHE A 220 -11.67 16.19 -0.45
#